data_AF-A0A349D0C7-F1
#
_entry.id   AF-A0A349D0C7-F1
#
_cell.length_a   1.000
_cell.length_b   1.000
_cell.length_c   1.000
_cell.angle_alpha   90.00
_cell.angle_beta   90.00
_cell.angle_gamma   90.00
#
_symmetry.space_group_name_H-M   'P 1'
#
loop_
_entity.id
_entity.type
_entity.pdbx_description
1 polymer ?
#
loop_
_entity_poly.entity_id
_entity_poly.type
_entity_poly.pdbx_seq_one_letter_code
_entity_poly.pdbx_strand_id
1 'polypeptide(L)'
;MKISTFTRSAIAASAAWIASVPYALALNFGNTAANLGGNDIRSTVESVLSTVLSYLALAAVVVIVIAGIRLVVSSGDEGAVDKAKKTILFAVIGLIIILLANAIVSIVANLATS
;
A
#
# COMPACT_ATOMS: atom_id res chain seq x y z
N MET A 1 20.21 -39.48 -9.38
CA MET A 1 20.31 -38.31 -8.47
C MET A 1 19.76 -37.06 -9.19
N LYS A 2 18.47 -36.74 -9.03
CA LYS A 2 17.81 -35.59 -9.68
C LYS A 2 17.90 -34.36 -8.77
N ILE A 3 19.10 -33.77 -8.68
CA ILE A 3 19.34 -32.55 -7.88
C ILE A 3 19.08 -31.27 -8.71
N SER A 4 19.09 -31.34 -10.04
CA SER A 4 18.99 -30.15 -10.91
C SER A 4 17.60 -29.52 -10.99
N THR A 5 16.56 -30.18 -10.49
CA THR A 5 15.18 -29.67 -10.54
C THR A 5 14.80 -28.84 -9.32
N PHE A 6 15.45 -29.07 -8.17
CA PHE A 6 15.11 -28.38 -6.91
C PHE A 6 15.64 -26.94 -6.85
N THR A 7 16.76 -26.65 -7.52
CA THR A 7 17.34 -25.30 -7.53
C THR A 7 16.59 -24.35 -8.48
N ARG A 8 15.99 -24.88 -9.57
CA ARG A 8 15.26 -24.08 -10.55
C ARG A 8 13.89 -23.62 -10.04
N SER A 9 13.25 -24.36 -9.12
CA SER A 9 11.96 -23.96 -8.53
C SER A 9 12.10 -22.85 -7.47
N ALA A 10 13.19 -22.83 -6.70
CA ALA A 10 13.43 -21.81 -5.68
C ALA A 10 13.61 -20.40 -6.28
N ILE A 11 14.31 -20.28 -7.41
CA ILE A 11 14.52 -19.00 -8.11
C ILE A 11 13.23 -18.56 -8.83
N ALA A 12 12.45 -19.50 -9.37
CA ALA A 12 11.16 -19.21 -10.01
C ALA A 12 10.12 -18.68 -9.00
N ALA A 13 10.11 -19.19 -7.76
CA ALA A 13 9.22 -18.71 -6.71
C ALA A 13 9.51 -17.25 -6.30
N SER A 14 10.79 -16.86 -6.22
CA SER A 14 11.18 -15.46 -5.97
C SER A 14 10.92 -14.54 -7.16
N ALA A 15 11.01 -15.05 -8.40
CA ALA A 15 10.74 -14.27 -9.60
C ALA A 15 9.23 -14.05 -9.84
N ALA A 16 8.36 -14.92 -9.33
CA ALA A 16 6.91 -14.79 -9.46
C ALA A 16 6.36 -13.54 -8.73
N TRP A 17 6.95 -13.18 -7.59
CA TRP A 17 6.58 -11.95 -6.87
C TRP A 17 7.03 -10.69 -7.62
N ILE A 18 8.15 -10.74 -8.33
CA ILE A 18 8.69 -9.58 -9.07
C ILE A 18 8.01 -9.43 -10.44
N ALA A 19 7.64 -10.53 -11.08
CA ALA A 19 6.91 -10.53 -12.35
C ALA A 19 5.43 -10.14 -12.22
N SER A 20 4.86 -10.24 -11.01
CA SER A 20 3.47 -9.83 -10.73
C SER A 20 3.33 -8.33 -10.40
N VAL A 21 4.39 -7.66 -9.95
CA VAL A 21 4.40 -6.19 -9.75
C VAL A 21 4.08 -5.42 -11.04
N PRO A 22 4.75 -5.66 -12.19
CA PRO A 22 4.46 -4.93 -13.42
C PRO A 22 3.08 -5.23 -14.00
N TYR A 23 2.58 -6.47 -13.89
CA TYR A 23 1.25 -6.83 -14.38
C TYR A 23 0.12 -6.21 -13.53
N ALA A 24 0.27 -6.19 -12.20
CA ALA A 24 -0.70 -5.56 -11.30
C ALA A 24 -0.74 -4.02 -11.48
N LEU A 25 0.40 -3.39 -11.74
CA LEU A 25 0.47 -1.98 -12.07
C LEU A 25 -0.19 -1.68 -13.43
N ALA A 26 0.11 -2.48 -14.46
CA ALA A 26 -0.45 -2.29 -15.82
C ALA A 26 -1.98 -2.43 -15.87
N LEU A 27 -2.55 -3.38 -15.13
CA LEU A 27 -4.01 -3.51 -15.00
C LEU A 27 -4.63 -2.29 -14.31
N ASN A 28 -3.99 -1.74 -13.29
CA ASN A 28 -4.48 -0.54 -12.60
C ASN A 28 -4.46 0.69 -13.52
N PHE A 29 -3.40 0.88 -14.30
CA PHE A 29 -3.31 1.94 -15.31
C PHE A 29 -4.34 1.78 -16.46
N GLY A 30 -4.61 0.55 -16.90
CA GLY A 30 -5.61 0.27 -17.94
C GLY A 30 -7.05 0.57 -17.49
N ASN A 31 -7.36 0.29 -16.22
CA ASN A 31 -8.66 0.63 -15.64
C ASN A 31 -8.87 2.15 -15.51
N THR A 32 -7.82 2.94 -15.28
CA THR A 32 -7.90 4.41 -15.30
C THR A 32 -8.22 4.97 -16.69
N ALA A 33 -7.70 4.36 -17.76
CA ALA A 33 -7.96 4.81 -19.13
C ALA A 33 -9.37 4.44 -19.64
N ALA A 34 -9.93 3.30 -19.19
CA ALA A 34 -11.28 2.85 -19.55
C ALA A 34 -12.41 3.69 -18.90
N ASN A 35 -12.08 4.48 -17.88
CA ASN A 35 -13.04 5.24 -17.08
C ASN A 35 -13.25 6.70 -17.54
N LEU A 36 -12.66 7.10 -18.67
CA LEU A 36 -12.72 8.47 -19.20
C LEU A 36 -13.91 8.72 -20.17
N GLY A 37 -14.92 7.87 -20.14
CA GLY A 37 -16.04 7.92 -21.07
C GLY A 37 -17.36 7.55 -20.41
N GLY A 38 -17.87 8.42 -19.52
CA GLY A 38 -19.25 8.35 -19.04
C GLY A 38 -19.37 8.36 -17.52
N ASN A 39 -19.76 9.52 -16.97
CA ASN A 39 -19.98 9.85 -15.55
C ASN A 39 -18.71 10.27 -14.78
N ASP A 40 -18.09 11.33 -15.29
CA ASP A 40 -16.68 11.72 -15.14
C ASP A 40 -16.21 12.17 -13.75
N ILE A 41 -17.07 12.35 -12.75
CA ILE A 41 -16.60 12.78 -11.41
C ILE A 41 -16.31 11.58 -10.53
N ARG A 42 -17.13 10.54 -10.60
CA ARG A 42 -17.04 9.40 -9.66
C ARG A 42 -15.92 8.46 -10.05
N SER A 43 -15.78 8.15 -11.34
CA SER A 43 -14.66 7.34 -11.84
C SER A 43 -13.32 8.06 -11.69
N THR A 44 -13.30 9.39 -11.89
CA THR A 44 -12.11 10.21 -11.67
C THR A 44 -11.71 10.23 -10.20
N VAL A 45 -12.66 10.39 -9.27
CA VAL A 45 -12.37 10.35 -7.84
C VAL A 45 -11.88 8.97 -7.42
N GLU A 46 -12.51 7.88 -7.87
CA GLU A 46 -12.07 6.52 -7.54
C GLU A 46 -10.67 6.20 -8.11
N SER A 47 -10.39 6.61 -9.34
CA SER A 47 -9.08 6.38 -9.97
C SER A 47 -7.97 7.20 -9.32
N VAL A 48 -8.23 8.49 -9.02
CA VAL A 48 -7.27 9.34 -8.32
C VAL A 48 -7.02 8.80 -6.91
N LEU A 49 -8.08 8.39 -6.21
CA LEU A 49 -7.95 7.86 -4.86
C LEU A 49 -7.19 6.53 -4.82
N SER A 50 -7.44 5.60 -5.76
CA SER A 50 -6.70 4.34 -5.87
C SER A 50 -5.21 4.57 -6.13
N THR A 51 -4.90 5.50 -7.04
CA THR A 51 -3.53 5.90 -7.37
C THR A 51 -2.84 6.50 -6.13
N VAL A 52 -3.46 7.50 -5.52
CA VAL A 52 -2.93 8.21 -4.35
C VAL A 52 -2.77 7.28 -3.15
N LEU A 53 -3.75 6.41 -2.88
CA LEU A 53 -3.71 5.40 -1.82
C LEU A 53 -2.54 4.41 -2.00
N SER A 54 -2.25 3.99 -3.23
CA SER A 54 -1.13 3.07 -3.49
C SER A 54 0.23 3.69 -3.16
N TYR A 55 0.44 4.96 -3.54
CA TYR A 55 1.66 5.70 -3.21
C TYR A 55 1.76 6.03 -1.71
N LEU A 56 0.65 6.41 -1.08
CA LEU A 56 0.58 6.65 0.37
C LEU A 56 0.86 5.38 1.17
N ALA A 57 0.30 4.24 0.78
CA ALA A 57 0.52 2.97 1.45
C ALA A 57 2.01 2.57 1.39
N LEU A 58 2.65 2.70 0.23
CA LEU A 58 4.08 2.43 0.07
C LEU A 58 4.93 3.37 0.95
N ALA A 59 4.64 4.67 0.93
CA ALA A 59 5.35 5.66 1.75
C ALA A 59 5.15 5.41 3.26
N ALA A 60 3.93 5.07 3.69
CA ALA A 60 3.61 4.77 5.07
C ALA A 60 4.41 3.59 5.62
N VAL A 61 4.55 2.51 4.85
CA VAL A 61 5.37 1.35 5.23
C VAL A 61 6.83 1.75 5.45
N VAL A 62 7.41 2.56 4.56
CA VAL A 62 8.79 3.04 4.71
C VAL A 62 8.98 3.86 5.99
N VAL A 63 8.04 4.76 6.30
CA VAL A 63 8.10 5.58 7.52
C VAL A 63 7.97 4.71 8.79
N ILE A 64 7.12 3.69 8.78
CA ILE A 64 6.97 2.75 9.90
C ILE A 64 8.28 1.99 10.15
N VAL A 65 8.95 1.52 9.09
CA VAL A 65 10.23 0.82 9.21
C VAL A 65 11.30 1.73 9.81
N ILE A 66 11.43 2.97 9.33
CA ILE A 66 12.39 3.95 9.86
C ILE A 66 12.10 4.28 11.33
N ALA A 67 10.83 4.48 11.68
CA ALA A 67 10.41 4.75 13.05
C ALA A 67 10.67 3.55 13.99
N GLY A 68 10.44 2.33 13.51
CA GLY A 68 10.70 1.10 14.25
C GLY A 68 12.19 0.90 14.56
N ILE A 69 13.06 1.10 13.56
CA ILE A 69 14.51 1.02 13.77
C ILE A 69 14.97 2.09 14.78
N ARG A 70 14.42 3.32 14.66
CA ARG A 70 14.74 4.41 15.60
C ARG A 70 14.31 4.08 17.03
N LEU A 71 13.16 3.42 17.23
CA LEU A 71 12.70 2.98 18.55
C LEU A 71 13.70 2.01 19.20
N VAL A 72 14.23 1.05 18.43
CA VAL A 72 15.17 0.03 18.92
C VAL A 72 16.54 0.64 19.23
N VAL A 73 17.04 1.52 18.36
CA VAL A 73 18.35 2.18 18.55
C VAL A 73 18.32 3.21 19.69
N SER A 74 17.19 3.86 19.92
CA SER A 74 17.03 4.89 20.95
C SER A 74 16.80 4.34 22.37
N SER A 75 16.84 3.02 22.58
CA SER A 75 16.57 2.34 23.86
C SER A 75 17.42 2.76 25.08
N GLY A 76 18.38 3.67 24.91
CA GLY A 76 19.22 4.22 25.99
C GLY A 76 18.94 5.68 26.40
N ASP A 77 18.09 6.41 25.68
CA ASP A 77 17.69 7.78 25.99
C ASP A 77 16.15 7.88 26.03
N GLU A 78 15.59 8.12 27.22
CA GLU A 78 14.13 8.14 27.44
C GLU A 78 13.42 9.15 26.53
N GLY A 79 14.05 10.30 26.25
CA GLY A 79 13.48 11.32 25.38
C GLY A 79 13.34 10.86 23.92
N ALA A 80 14.33 10.14 23.41
CA ALA A 80 14.30 9.60 22.06
C ALA A 80 13.29 8.43 21.91
N VAL A 81 13.15 7.59 22.94
CA VAL A 81 12.13 6.53 22.99
C VAL A 81 10.72 7.12 22.96
N ASP A 82 10.46 8.15 23.76
CA ASP A 82 9.13 8.74 23.85
C ASP A 82 8.73 9.44 22.54
N LYS A 83 9.70 10.06 21.86
CA LYS A 83 9.50 10.64 20.53
C LYS A 83 9.20 9.57 19.47
N ALA A 84 9.94 8.45 19.48
CA ALA A 84 9.72 7.33 18.56
C ALA A 84 8.35 6.66 18.77
N LYS A 85 7.91 6.48 20.02
CA LYS A 85 6.56 5.98 20.34
C LYS A 85 5.47 6.88 19.76
N LYS A 86 5.58 8.20 19.92
CA LYS A 86 4.63 9.14 19.32
C LYS A 86 4.60 9.03 17.80
N THR A 87 5.77 8.96 17.15
CA THR A 87 5.85 8.78 15.68
C THR A 87 5.15 7.50 15.22
N ILE A 88 5.37 6.38 15.91
CA ILE A 88 4.69 5.11 15.59
C ILE A 88 3.19 5.26 15.78
N LEU A 89 2.73 5.91 16.85
CA LEU A 89 1.31 6.13 17.11
C LEU A 89 0.65 6.91 15.96
N PHE A 90 1.28 7.99 15.48
CA PHE A 90 0.79 8.74 14.32
C PHE A 90 0.78 7.90 13.03
N ALA A 91 1.80 7.07 12.81
CA ALA A 91 1.85 6.20 11.64
C ALA A 91 0.73 5.14 11.66
N VAL A 92 0.43 4.57 12.82
CA VAL A 92 -0.68 3.61 13.01
C VAL A 92 -2.03 4.29 12.78
N ILE A 93 -2.22 5.51 13.31
CA ILE A 93 -3.45 6.28 13.09
C ILE A 93 -3.64 6.58 11.60
N GLY A 94 -2.58 6.94 10.87
CA GLY A 94 -2.63 7.12 9.42
C GLY A 94 -3.06 5.87 8.67
N LEU A 95 -2.54 4.70 9.05
CA LEU A 95 -2.93 3.41 8.46
C LEU A 95 -4.42 3.11 8.69
N ILE A 96 -4.92 3.37 9.89
CA ILE A 96 -6.32 3.18 10.26
C ILE A 96 -7.23 4.10 9.43
N ILE A 97 -6.86 5.37 9.26
CA ILE A 97 -7.62 6.33 8.44
C ILE A 97 -7.73 5.87 6.99
N ILE A 98 -6.66 5.33 6.42
CA ILE A 98 -6.65 4.79 5.05
C ILE A 98 -7.66 3.63 4.91
N LEU A 99 -7.68 2.71 5.88
CA LEU A 99 -8.62 1.58 5.90
C LEU A 99 -10.08 2.06 6.01
N LEU A 100 -10.34 3.06 6.86
CA LEU A 100 -11.65 3.67 7.05
C LEU A 100 -12.12 4.46 5.82
N ALA A 101 -11.23 5.21 5.18
CA ALA A 101 -11.54 5.99 3.99
C ALA A 101 -12.07 5.10 2.86
N ASN A 102 -11.46 3.92 2.67
CA ASN A 102 -11.87 2.96 1.66
C ASN A 102 -13.30 2.42 1.93
N ALA A 103 -13.61 2.14 3.20
CA ALA A 103 -14.95 1.73 3.61
C ALA A 103 -16.00 2.81 3.29
N ILE A 104 -15.72 4.07 3.64
CA ILE A 104 -16.66 5.19 3.38
C ILE A 104 -16.89 5.39 1.88
N VAL A 105 -15.83 5.35 1.08
CA VAL A 105 -15.94 5.53 -0.37
C VAL A 105 -16.79 4.43 -1.00
N SER A 106 -16.60 3.17 -0.60
CA SER A 106 -17.41 2.06 -1.10
C SER A 106 -18.90 2.22 -0.79
N ILE A 107 -19.25 2.76 0.39
CA ILE A 107 -20.64 3.02 0.78
C ILE A 107 -21.24 4.13 -0.09
N VAL A 108 -20.51 5.23 -0.30
CA VAL A 108 -20.97 6.34 -1.15
C VAL A 108 -21.09 5.91 -2.61
N ALA A 109 -20.15 5.10 -3.11
CA ALA A 109 -20.18 4.57 -4.46
C ALA A 109 -21.40 3.65 -4.69
N ASN A 110 -21.72 2.81 -3.71
CA ASN A 110 -22.90 1.94 -3.76
C ASN A 110 -24.21 2.74 -3.66
N LEU A 111 -24.28 3.77 -2.81
CA LEU A 111 -25.49 4.60 -2.67
C LEU A 111 -25.79 5.44 -3.89
N ALA A 112 -24.78 5.95 -4.58
CA ALA A 112 -25.02 6.83 -5.73
C ALA A 112 -25.21 6.03 -7.04
N THR A 113 -24.98 4.71 -7.06
CA THR A 113 -25.26 3.86 -8.24
C THR A 113 -26.65 3.20 -8.21
N SER A 114 -27.41 3.36 -7.13
CA SER A 114 -28.84 3.05 -7.01
C SER A 114 -29.69 4.27 -7.31
#